data_AF-A0A1W6PRK0-F1
#
_entry.id   AF-A0A1W6PRK0-F1
#
_cell.length_a   1.000
_cell.length_b   1.000
_cell.length_c   1.000
_cell.angle_alpha   90.00
_cell.angle_beta   90.00
_cell.angle_gamma   90.00
#
_symmetry.space_group_name_H-M   'P 1'
#
loop_
_entity.id
_entity.type
_entity.pdbx_description
1 polymer ?
#
loop_
_entity_poly.entity_id
_entity_poly.type
_entity_poly.pdbx_seq_one_letter_code
_entity_poly.pdbx_strand_id
1 'polypeptide(L)'
;MKGRILSNADRGGPKRPRYLFPALVVLILSSPLALGQEIGPQSQSSHAQVEKLLGLWKEHFAGADSLQERRAAFARLMETMPGPTRIQVRQVDADGVDGELMWPARLHHPIGKRAILYIHGGGFSGGSIRTHSLFAGSLAKAASSDVLLINYRLMPEYTYPAQINDALTAYRWLLDNGYRNENVVVAGDGAGGNIALEAVLRQKQAAKPLPAAVIALSPITDLAATGGTITANAGSDPLVDKAWLETLRKTYLGSRPATDPQASPLYADMTGFPPLLLQVGSGEALLDDTLRLADKAREEGVDVTTEVWPGMPHQWQLFPAMLDDADRSSQTIAEFAIRHFADKPEE
;
A
#
# COMPACT_ATOMS: atom_id res chain seq x y z
N MET A 1 -69.20 31.52 40.11
CA MET A 1 -68.83 32.61 39.17
C MET A 1 -67.36 32.97 39.36
N LYS A 2 -66.70 33.51 38.33
CA LYS A 2 -65.29 33.96 38.39
C LYS A 2 -65.16 35.26 39.21
N GLY A 3 -64.04 35.42 39.91
CA GLY A 3 -63.59 36.68 40.55
C GLY A 3 -62.07 36.66 40.70
N ARG A 4 -61.39 37.80 40.50
CA ARG A 4 -59.92 37.88 40.33
C ARG A 4 -59.38 39.22 40.87
N ILE A 5 -58.11 39.24 41.34
CA ILE A 5 -57.25 40.41 41.69
C ILE A 5 -57.77 41.27 42.88
N LEU A 6 -57.01 41.95 43.78
CA LEU A 6 -55.58 42.28 44.03
C LEU A 6 -55.20 41.86 45.50
N SER A 7 -54.09 42.23 46.20
CA SER A 7 -52.91 43.10 45.95
C SER A 7 -51.69 42.74 46.85
N ASN A 8 -50.49 43.21 46.47
CA ASN A 8 -49.30 43.61 47.26
C ASN A 8 -49.13 43.22 48.75
N ALA A 9 -47.92 42.71 49.09
CA ALA A 9 -46.91 43.49 49.83
C ALA A 9 -45.53 42.80 49.84
N ASP A 10 -44.46 43.60 49.83
CA ASP A 10 -43.05 43.19 49.81
C ASP A 10 -42.43 43.25 51.23
N ARG A 11 -41.38 42.42 51.47
CA ARG A 11 -40.26 42.56 52.45
C ARG A 11 -39.66 41.19 52.83
N GLY A 12 -38.35 41.01 52.62
CA GLY A 12 -37.56 40.14 53.49
C GLY A 12 -36.31 39.44 52.92
N GLY A 13 -35.13 39.97 53.21
CA GLY A 13 -33.94 39.12 53.41
C GLY A 13 -32.84 39.15 52.33
N PRO A 14 -31.62 38.64 52.66
CA PRO A 14 -30.40 39.36 52.26
C PRO A 14 -29.38 38.60 51.39
N LYS A 15 -28.50 39.42 50.78
CA LYS A 15 -27.23 39.14 50.08
C LYS A 15 -26.58 37.74 50.26
N ARG A 16 -26.34 37.03 49.14
CA ARG A 16 -25.18 36.13 48.87
C ARG A 16 -24.80 36.23 47.35
N PRO A 17 -23.78 35.52 46.80
CA PRO A 17 -22.51 36.16 46.44
C PRO A 17 -22.24 36.19 44.91
N ARG A 18 -21.15 36.88 44.53
CA ARG A 18 -20.56 36.78 43.18
C ARG A 18 -20.06 35.36 42.95
N TYR A 19 -20.52 34.70 41.89
CA TYR A 19 -19.86 33.53 41.32
C TYR A 19 -19.06 33.96 40.09
N LEU A 20 -17.77 33.61 40.07
CA LEU A 20 -16.94 33.72 38.86
C LEU A 20 -17.41 32.69 37.85
N PHE A 21 -17.53 33.09 36.58
CA PHE A 21 -17.47 32.13 35.47
C PHE A 21 -16.03 31.60 35.38
N PRO A 22 -15.80 30.28 35.40
CA PRO A 22 -14.57 29.72 34.87
C PRO A 22 -14.62 29.87 33.34
N ALA A 23 -13.55 30.42 32.75
CA ALA A 23 -13.42 30.45 31.29
C ALA A 23 -13.33 29.01 30.77
N LEU A 24 -14.20 28.67 29.83
CA LEU A 24 -14.18 27.36 29.17
C LEU A 24 -12.97 27.34 28.22
N VAL A 25 -11.83 26.81 28.68
CA VAL A 25 -10.68 26.56 27.80
C VAL A 25 -11.05 25.42 26.87
N VAL A 26 -11.38 25.78 25.62
CA VAL A 26 -11.47 24.82 24.53
C VAL A 26 -10.05 24.35 24.23
N LEU A 27 -9.65 23.21 24.81
CA LEU A 27 -8.51 22.47 24.28
C LEU A 27 -8.91 21.98 22.89
N ILE A 28 -8.40 22.67 21.87
CA ILE A 28 -8.26 22.08 20.55
C ILE A 28 -7.22 20.97 20.72
N LEU A 29 -7.70 19.73 20.90
CA LEU A 29 -6.88 18.54 20.73
C LEU A 29 -6.51 18.46 19.26
N SER A 30 -5.39 19.10 18.91
CA SER A 30 -4.65 18.78 17.70
C SER A 30 -4.28 17.30 17.80
N SER A 31 -4.99 16.45 17.07
CA SER A 31 -4.60 15.05 16.87
C SER A 31 -3.12 15.03 16.49
N PRO A 32 -2.27 14.22 17.14
CA PRO A 32 -0.91 14.06 16.66
C PRO A 32 -1.00 13.57 15.21
N LEU A 33 -0.36 14.30 14.29
CA LEU A 33 -0.03 13.77 12.97
C LEU A 33 0.58 12.39 13.19
N ALA A 34 0.07 11.37 12.50
CA ALA A 34 0.55 10.01 12.62
C ALA A 34 1.95 9.90 11.96
N LEU A 35 2.96 10.39 12.67
CA LEU A 35 4.34 9.99 12.46
C LEU A 35 4.36 8.47 12.55
N GLY A 36 4.73 7.81 11.44
CA GLY A 36 4.96 6.37 11.43
C GLY A 36 6.02 6.00 12.47
N GLN A 37 6.15 4.70 12.79
CA GLN A 37 7.26 4.27 13.64
C GLN A 37 8.58 4.78 13.05
N GLU A 38 9.40 5.45 13.86
CA GLU A 38 10.74 5.83 13.44
C GLU A 38 11.53 4.56 13.11
N ILE A 39 11.76 4.32 11.81
CA ILE A 39 12.63 3.23 11.38
C ILE A 39 14.06 3.62 11.76
N GLY A 40 14.55 2.98 12.83
CA GLY A 40 15.91 3.20 13.35
C GLY A 40 16.99 2.92 12.30
N PRO A 41 18.24 3.34 12.57
CA PRO A 41 19.35 3.20 11.64
C PRO A 41 19.62 1.73 11.27
N GLN A 42 20.14 1.50 10.06
CA GLN A 42 20.44 0.15 9.56
C GLN A 42 21.41 -0.57 10.51
N SER A 43 21.04 -1.78 10.95
CA SER A 43 21.91 -2.61 11.77
C SER A 43 23.01 -3.28 10.92
N GLN A 44 24.11 -3.69 11.53
CA GLN A 44 25.17 -4.43 10.82
C GLN A 44 24.67 -5.77 10.24
N SER A 45 23.72 -6.42 10.93
CA SER A 45 23.08 -7.66 10.43
C SER A 45 22.24 -7.37 9.19
N SER A 46 21.38 -6.34 9.25
CA SER A 46 20.57 -5.86 8.14
C SER A 46 21.42 -5.48 6.93
N HIS A 47 22.53 -4.77 7.14
CA HIS A 47 23.49 -4.43 6.08
C HIS A 47 24.07 -5.68 5.40
N ALA A 48 24.47 -6.70 6.16
CA ALA A 48 24.98 -7.96 5.61
C ALA A 48 23.90 -8.78 4.87
N GLN A 49 22.65 -8.74 5.35
CA GLN A 49 21.49 -9.36 4.66
C GLN A 49 21.19 -8.64 3.34
N VAL A 50 21.24 -7.30 3.31
CA VAL A 50 21.08 -6.49 2.10
C VAL A 50 22.17 -6.76 1.07
N GLU A 51 23.45 -6.79 1.45
CA GLU A 51 24.55 -7.09 0.51
C GLU A 51 24.39 -8.48 -0.12
N LYS A 52 23.93 -9.47 0.67
CA LYS A 52 23.60 -10.80 0.14
C LYS A 52 22.44 -10.76 -0.87
N LEU A 53 21.39 -10.01 -0.58
CA LEU A 53 20.24 -9.84 -1.48
C LEU A 53 20.63 -9.12 -2.78
N LEU A 54 21.41 -8.03 -2.68
CA LEU A 54 21.98 -7.32 -3.83
C LEU A 54 22.87 -8.22 -4.69
N GLY A 55 23.64 -9.12 -4.07
CA GLY A 55 24.40 -10.16 -4.77
C GLY A 55 23.52 -11.08 -5.61
N LEU A 56 22.46 -11.64 -5.02
CA LEU A 56 21.52 -12.50 -5.73
C LEU A 56 20.82 -11.79 -6.90
N TRP A 57 20.38 -10.55 -6.70
CA TRP A 57 19.79 -9.75 -7.78
C TRP A 57 20.76 -9.56 -8.94
N LYS A 58 22.00 -9.11 -8.66
CA LYS A 58 23.06 -8.92 -9.67
C LYS A 58 23.39 -10.22 -10.41
N GLU A 59 23.41 -11.36 -9.73
CA GLU A 59 23.65 -12.68 -10.34
C GLU A 59 22.50 -13.08 -11.27
N HIS A 60 21.25 -13.03 -10.80
CA HIS A 60 20.10 -13.56 -11.55
C HIS A 60 19.69 -12.68 -12.75
N PHE A 61 19.94 -11.37 -12.67
CA PHE A 61 19.63 -10.38 -13.71
C PHE A 61 20.84 -10.03 -14.59
N ALA A 62 21.99 -10.68 -14.42
CA ALA A 62 23.14 -10.50 -15.30
C ALA A 62 22.77 -10.84 -16.77
N GLY A 63 22.86 -9.85 -17.65
CA GLY A 63 22.48 -9.98 -19.07
C GLY A 63 20.97 -10.07 -19.32
N ALA A 64 20.12 -9.70 -18.35
CA ALA A 64 18.67 -9.63 -18.53
C ALA A 64 18.28 -8.23 -19.06
N ASP A 65 18.41 -8.04 -20.37
CA ASP A 65 18.23 -6.75 -21.03
C ASP A 65 16.79 -6.52 -21.54
N SER A 66 16.08 -7.58 -21.95
CA SER A 66 14.69 -7.48 -22.41
C SER A 66 13.64 -7.69 -21.30
N LEU A 67 12.40 -7.26 -21.57
CA LEU A 67 11.23 -7.52 -20.71
C LEU A 67 11.08 -9.01 -20.37
N GLN A 68 11.29 -9.88 -21.36
CA GLN A 68 11.09 -11.33 -21.23
C GLN A 68 12.24 -11.97 -20.42
N GLU A 69 13.48 -11.54 -20.63
CA GLU A 69 14.63 -12.03 -19.88
C GLU A 69 14.54 -11.60 -18.40
N ARG A 70 14.10 -10.36 -18.12
CA ARG A 70 13.87 -9.89 -16.74
C ARG A 70 12.67 -10.58 -16.09
N ARG A 71 11.58 -10.86 -16.82
CA ARG A 71 10.47 -11.73 -16.37
C ARG A 71 11.00 -13.10 -15.94
N ALA A 72 11.85 -13.72 -16.76
CA ALA A 72 12.43 -15.03 -16.47
C ALA A 72 13.49 -15.01 -15.36
N ALA A 73 14.32 -13.97 -15.28
CA ALA A 73 15.30 -13.76 -14.21
C ALA A 73 14.64 -13.65 -12.84
N PHE A 74 13.57 -12.84 -12.75
CA PHE A 74 12.79 -12.70 -11.52
C PHE A 74 12.14 -14.03 -11.10
N ALA A 75 11.54 -14.75 -12.05
CA ALA A 75 10.94 -16.06 -11.79
C ALA A 75 11.98 -17.05 -11.23
N ARG A 76 13.15 -17.20 -11.86
CA ARG A 76 14.23 -18.07 -11.39
C ARG A 76 14.74 -17.70 -9.99
N LEU A 77 14.91 -16.40 -9.70
CA LEU A 77 15.31 -15.98 -8.35
C LEU A 77 14.26 -16.41 -7.32
N MET A 78 12.98 -16.16 -7.58
CA MET A 78 11.91 -16.51 -6.63
C MET A 78 11.58 -18.01 -6.58
N GLU A 79 12.07 -18.81 -7.53
CA GLU A 79 12.09 -20.28 -7.41
C GLU A 79 13.08 -20.75 -6.31
N THR A 80 14.16 -20.00 -6.05
CA THR A 80 15.09 -20.30 -4.94
C THR A 80 14.51 -19.94 -3.56
N MET A 81 13.43 -19.15 -3.52
CA MET A 81 12.76 -18.77 -2.27
C MET A 81 11.80 -19.85 -1.77
N PRO A 82 11.68 -20.05 -0.44
CA PRO A 82 10.74 -21.00 0.13
C PRO A 82 9.29 -20.57 -0.16
N GLY A 83 8.38 -21.54 -0.28
CA GLY A 83 6.94 -21.24 -0.33
C GLY A 83 6.41 -20.75 1.04
N PRO A 84 5.23 -20.12 1.06
CA PRO A 84 4.59 -19.70 2.30
C PRO A 84 4.29 -20.93 3.18
N THR A 85 4.55 -20.80 4.50
CA THR A 85 4.30 -21.86 5.48
C THR A 85 3.12 -21.51 6.38
N ARG A 86 2.35 -22.54 6.80
CA ARG A 86 1.14 -22.41 7.64
C ARG A 86 0.04 -21.54 7.01
N ILE A 87 -0.02 -21.53 5.67
CA ILE A 87 -1.05 -20.88 4.86
C ILE A 87 -1.90 -21.94 4.16
N GLN A 88 -3.20 -21.71 4.08
CA GLN A 88 -4.13 -22.39 3.18
C GLN A 88 -4.24 -21.55 1.90
N VAL A 89 -4.36 -22.23 0.77
CA VAL A 89 -4.41 -21.59 -0.56
C VAL A 89 -5.59 -22.18 -1.34
N ARG A 90 -6.36 -21.32 -2.00
CA ARG A 90 -7.39 -21.69 -2.97
C ARG A 90 -7.19 -20.90 -4.25
N GLN A 91 -7.01 -21.61 -5.37
CA GLN A 91 -7.10 -21.01 -6.70
C GLN A 91 -8.52 -20.44 -6.89
N VAL A 92 -8.62 -19.23 -7.42
CA VAL A 92 -9.88 -18.55 -7.73
C VAL A 92 -9.82 -17.94 -9.12
N ASP A 93 -10.96 -17.95 -9.80
CA ASP A 93 -11.22 -17.12 -10.98
C ASP A 93 -11.97 -15.88 -10.48
N ALA A 94 -11.29 -14.73 -10.48
CA ALA A 94 -11.84 -13.45 -10.05
C ALA A 94 -12.45 -12.70 -11.25
N ASP A 95 -13.50 -13.28 -11.83
CA ASP A 95 -14.24 -12.82 -13.03
C ASP A 95 -13.35 -12.62 -14.28
N GLY A 96 -12.54 -13.63 -14.60
CA GLY A 96 -11.59 -13.64 -15.72
C GLY A 96 -10.17 -13.22 -15.33
N VAL A 97 -9.89 -13.07 -14.04
CA VAL A 97 -8.55 -12.77 -13.50
C VAL A 97 -8.13 -13.92 -12.58
N ASP A 98 -7.13 -14.69 -13.00
CA ASP A 98 -6.57 -15.77 -12.19
C ASP A 98 -6.01 -15.22 -10.86
N GLY A 99 -6.28 -15.92 -9.74
CA GLY A 99 -5.79 -15.52 -8.43
C GLY A 99 -5.64 -16.67 -7.43
N GLU A 100 -4.85 -16.44 -6.39
CA GLU A 100 -4.83 -17.29 -5.20
C GLU A 100 -5.40 -16.52 -4.01
N LEU A 101 -6.46 -17.06 -3.40
CA LEU A 101 -6.92 -16.63 -2.09
C LEU A 101 -6.13 -17.41 -1.02
N MET A 102 -5.40 -16.67 -0.18
CA MET A 102 -4.51 -17.19 0.86
C MET A 102 -5.02 -16.78 2.24
N TRP A 103 -4.97 -17.69 3.22
CA TRP A 103 -5.30 -17.35 4.62
C TRP A 103 -4.54 -18.24 5.63
N PRO A 104 -4.37 -17.80 6.89
CA PRO A 104 -3.71 -18.61 7.93
C PRO A 104 -4.37 -19.99 8.15
N ALA A 105 -3.55 -21.03 8.24
CA ALA A 105 -4.04 -22.40 8.50
C ALA A 105 -4.64 -22.61 9.90
N ARG A 106 -4.49 -21.64 10.79
CA ARG A 106 -5.31 -21.49 11.99
C ARG A 106 -5.85 -20.07 11.98
N LEU A 107 -7.10 -19.92 11.60
CA LEU A 107 -7.82 -18.66 11.76
C LEU A 107 -8.44 -18.62 13.17
N HIS A 108 -8.43 -17.44 13.78
CA HIS A 108 -9.26 -17.13 14.95
C HIS A 108 -10.67 -16.66 14.54
N HIS A 109 -10.95 -16.53 13.23
CA HIS A 109 -12.21 -16.02 12.67
C HIS A 109 -12.60 -16.74 11.36
N PRO A 110 -13.82 -16.59 10.82
CA PRO A 110 -14.17 -17.10 9.50
C PRO A 110 -13.43 -16.38 8.36
N ILE A 111 -13.09 -17.13 7.31
CA ILE A 111 -12.74 -16.62 5.96
C ILE A 111 -13.87 -15.70 5.47
N GLY A 112 -13.56 -14.70 4.64
CA GLY A 112 -14.58 -13.81 4.03
C GLY A 112 -14.88 -12.53 4.83
N LYS A 113 -14.16 -12.25 5.92
CA LYS A 113 -14.37 -11.03 6.71
C LYS A 113 -13.49 -9.86 6.30
N ARG A 114 -12.20 -10.12 6.01
CA ARG A 114 -11.15 -9.13 5.75
C ARG A 114 -10.25 -9.61 4.64
N ALA A 115 -9.93 -8.75 3.67
CA ALA A 115 -9.01 -9.07 2.58
C ALA A 115 -7.96 -7.98 2.38
N ILE A 116 -6.75 -8.42 2.03
CA ILE A 116 -5.79 -7.61 1.30
C ILE A 116 -5.85 -8.07 -0.17
N LEU A 117 -6.31 -7.22 -1.08
CA LEU A 117 -6.11 -7.43 -2.51
C LEU A 117 -4.66 -7.09 -2.81
N TYR A 118 -3.83 -8.09 -3.13
CA TYR A 118 -2.42 -7.90 -3.41
C TYR A 118 -2.14 -7.95 -4.91
N ILE A 119 -1.53 -6.88 -5.42
CA ILE A 119 -1.20 -6.67 -6.83
C ILE A 119 0.32 -6.67 -6.95
N HIS A 120 0.88 -7.66 -7.63
CA HIS A 120 2.32 -7.91 -7.60
C HIS A 120 3.16 -6.92 -8.42
N GLY A 121 4.40 -6.69 -8.00
CA GLY A 121 5.42 -5.98 -8.77
C GLY A 121 6.01 -6.79 -9.92
N GLY A 122 7.16 -6.34 -10.43
CA GLY A 122 7.79 -6.88 -11.65
C GLY A 122 7.62 -6.00 -12.90
N GLY A 123 7.41 -4.69 -12.72
CA GLY A 123 7.46 -3.71 -13.83
C GLY A 123 6.35 -3.83 -14.87
N PHE A 124 5.12 -4.24 -14.51
CA PHE A 124 3.99 -4.54 -15.42
C PHE A 124 4.24 -5.67 -16.44
N SER A 125 5.50 -6.12 -16.60
CA SER A 125 5.94 -7.11 -17.58
C SER A 125 6.37 -8.43 -16.97
N GLY A 126 6.32 -8.58 -15.64
CA GLY A 126 6.77 -9.75 -14.91
C GLY A 126 6.16 -9.81 -13.52
N GLY A 127 6.67 -10.76 -12.71
CA GLY A 127 5.98 -11.20 -11.51
C GLY A 127 4.87 -12.21 -11.82
N SER A 128 4.35 -12.84 -10.77
CA SER A 128 3.21 -13.75 -10.78
C SER A 128 2.79 -14.08 -9.34
N ILE A 129 1.70 -14.82 -9.20
CA ILE A 129 1.31 -15.48 -7.94
C ILE A 129 2.51 -16.21 -7.30
N ARG A 130 3.26 -17.02 -8.06
CA ARG A 130 4.40 -17.78 -7.53
C ARG A 130 5.47 -16.86 -6.94
N THR A 131 5.83 -15.79 -7.65
CA THR A 131 6.93 -14.91 -7.20
C THR A 131 6.62 -14.14 -5.93
N HIS A 132 5.34 -13.85 -5.64
CA HIS A 132 4.94 -13.08 -4.45
C HIS A 132 4.27 -13.94 -3.36
N SER A 133 4.05 -15.24 -3.60
CA SER A 133 3.36 -16.14 -2.68
C SER A 133 3.93 -16.20 -1.26
N LEU A 134 5.26 -16.12 -1.10
CA LEU A 134 5.91 -16.07 0.22
C LEU A 134 5.52 -14.82 0.99
N PHE A 135 5.51 -13.66 0.32
CA PHE A 135 5.19 -12.37 0.94
C PHE A 135 3.70 -12.22 1.21
N ALA A 136 2.84 -12.56 0.24
CA ALA A 136 1.39 -12.60 0.42
C ALA A 136 0.99 -13.52 1.60
N GLY A 137 1.64 -14.69 1.72
CA GLY A 137 1.48 -15.58 2.88
C GLY A 137 2.07 -15.03 4.18
N SER A 138 3.06 -14.12 4.12
CA SER A 138 3.53 -13.37 5.30
C SER A 138 2.45 -12.41 5.80
N LEU A 139 1.91 -11.59 4.89
CA LEU A 139 0.84 -10.63 5.18
C LEU A 139 -0.42 -11.32 5.71
N ALA A 140 -0.84 -12.44 5.11
CA ALA A 140 -1.99 -13.21 5.59
C ALA A 140 -1.85 -13.65 7.07
N LYS A 141 -0.65 -14.10 7.48
CA LYS A 141 -0.35 -14.42 8.89
C LYS A 141 -0.36 -13.18 9.77
N ALA A 142 0.40 -12.15 9.39
CA ALA A 142 0.61 -10.96 10.22
C ALA A 142 -0.69 -10.17 10.43
N ALA A 143 -1.49 -9.98 9.37
CA ALA A 143 -2.77 -9.26 9.43
C ALA A 143 -3.94 -10.13 9.95
N SER A 144 -3.74 -11.45 10.10
CA SER A 144 -4.81 -12.42 10.35
C SER A 144 -6.03 -12.21 9.43
N SER A 145 -5.74 -12.01 8.14
CA SER A 145 -6.71 -11.71 7.09
C SER A 145 -6.54 -12.65 5.91
N ASP A 146 -7.54 -12.64 5.03
CA ASP A 146 -7.37 -13.24 3.71
C ASP A 146 -6.46 -12.33 2.86
N VAL A 147 -5.76 -12.91 1.89
CA VAL A 147 -5.01 -12.18 0.87
C VAL A 147 -5.42 -12.74 -0.49
N LEU A 148 -5.97 -11.90 -1.36
CA LEU A 148 -6.22 -12.25 -2.76
C LEU A 148 -5.03 -11.77 -3.58
N LEU A 149 -4.13 -12.69 -3.94
CA LEU A 149 -2.99 -12.42 -4.80
C LEU A 149 -3.40 -12.69 -6.26
N ILE A 150 -3.47 -11.65 -7.10
CA ILE A 150 -3.93 -11.78 -8.49
C ILE A 150 -2.78 -11.89 -9.49
N ASN A 151 -3.02 -12.59 -10.60
CA ASN A 151 -2.14 -12.72 -11.74
C ASN A 151 -2.69 -11.87 -12.90
N TYR A 152 -2.53 -10.55 -12.80
CA TYR A 152 -3.06 -9.61 -13.79
C TYR A 152 -2.32 -9.73 -15.15
N ARG A 153 -2.96 -9.26 -16.22
CA ARG A 153 -2.39 -9.36 -17.58
C ARG A 153 -1.12 -8.52 -17.73
N LEU A 154 -0.05 -9.15 -18.21
CA LEU A 154 1.28 -8.53 -18.34
C LEU A 154 1.54 -7.97 -19.74
N MET A 155 2.46 -6.99 -19.81
CA MET A 155 3.03 -6.50 -21.07
C MET A 155 4.27 -7.33 -21.49
N PRO A 156 4.61 -7.40 -22.80
CA PRO A 156 4.05 -6.65 -23.93
C PRO A 156 2.70 -7.17 -24.45
N GLU A 157 2.22 -8.32 -23.99
CA GLU A 157 1.01 -8.96 -24.50
C GLU A 157 -0.26 -8.11 -24.27
N TYR A 158 -0.32 -7.43 -23.12
CA TYR A 158 -1.37 -6.48 -22.77
C TYR A 158 -0.75 -5.22 -22.17
N THR A 159 -0.96 -4.07 -22.81
CA THR A 159 -0.45 -2.77 -22.35
C THR A 159 -1.49 -2.03 -21.50
N TYR A 160 -1.16 -0.81 -21.05
CA TYR A 160 -2.11 0.05 -20.34
C TYR A 160 -3.46 0.15 -21.12
N PRO A 161 -4.63 0.05 -20.47
CA PRO A 161 -4.88 -0.02 -19.02
C PRO A 161 -5.18 -1.44 -18.47
N ALA A 162 -4.79 -2.52 -19.17
CA ALA A 162 -5.28 -3.89 -18.87
C ALA A 162 -5.08 -4.30 -17.40
N GLN A 163 -3.88 -4.06 -16.86
CA GLN A 163 -3.45 -4.30 -15.49
C GLN A 163 -4.40 -3.70 -14.45
N ILE A 164 -4.77 -2.43 -14.64
CA ILE A 164 -5.63 -1.66 -13.72
C ILE A 164 -7.09 -2.09 -13.86
N ASN A 165 -7.51 -2.51 -15.05
CA ASN A 165 -8.83 -3.08 -15.25
C ASN A 165 -8.96 -4.43 -14.52
N ASP A 166 -7.92 -5.27 -14.54
CA ASP A 166 -7.91 -6.57 -13.85
C ASP A 166 -7.93 -6.38 -12.32
N ALA A 167 -7.15 -5.43 -11.79
CA ALA A 167 -7.20 -5.07 -10.37
C ALA A 167 -8.59 -4.55 -9.94
N LEU A 168 -9.24 -3.73 -10.77
CA LEU A 168 -10.61 -3.27 -10.53
C LEU A 168 -11.65 -4.40 -10.59
N THR A 169 -11.45 -5.39 -11.46
CA THR A 169 -12.30 -6.60 -11.54
C THR A 169 -12.15 -7.43 -10.27
N ALA A 170 -10.92 -7.77 -9.86
CA ALA A 170 -10.67 -8.52 -8.64
C ALA A 170 -11.16 -7.81 -7.36
N TYR A 171 -11.06 -6.48 -7.30
CA TYR A 171 -11.63 -5.70 -6.21
C TYR A 171 -13.15 -5.81 -6.14
N ARG A 172 -13.85 -5.79 -7.29
CA ARG A 172 -15.32 -5.99 -7.34
C ARG A 172 -15.69 -7.41 -6.97
N TRP A 173 -14.97 -8.41 -7.48
CA TRP A 173 -15.16 -9.81 -7.14
C TRP A 173 -15.11 -10.04 -5.62
N LEU A 174 -14.20 -9.38 -4.89
CA LEU A 174 -14.21 -9.43 -3.41
C LEU A 174 -15.52 -8.88 -2.82
N LEU A 175 -16.00 -7.72 -3.29
CA LEU A 175 -17.26 -7.14 -2.80
C LEU A 175 -18.46 -8.04 -3.09
N ASP A 176 -18.53 -8.59 -4.30
CA ASP A 176 -19.60 -9.49 -4.75
C ASP A 176 -19.55 -10.86 -4.05
N ASN A 177 -18.39 -11.28 -3.54
CA ASN A 177 -18.21 -12.44 -2.66
C ASN A 177 -18.38 -12.12 -1.16
N GLY A 178 -18.91 -10.94 -0.80
CA GLY A 178 -19.38 -10.61 0.54
C GLY A 178 -18.36 -9.89 1.43
N TYR A 179 -17.16 -9.56 0.94
CA TYR A 179 -16.23 -8.71 1.68
C TYR A 179 -16.78 -7.27 1.69
N ARG A 180 -16.89 -6.63 2.87
CA ARG A 180 -17.26 -5.21 2.95
C ARG A 180 -16.08 -4.35 2.51
N ASN A 181 -16.30 -3.27 1.76
CA ASN A 181 -15.20 -2.41 1.26
C ASN A 181 -14.37 -1.79 2.40
N GLU A 182 -15.02 -1.47 3.53
CA GLU A 182 -14.40 -1.04 4.80
C GLU A 182 -13.57 -2.13 5.52
N ASN A 183 -13.54 -3.35 4.98
CA ASN A 183 -12.68 -4.47 5.40
C ASN A 183 -11.76 -4.98 4.26
N VAL A 184 -11.63 -4.22 3.16
CA VAL A 184 -10.67 -4.53 2.08
C VAL A 184 -9.59 -3.47 2.07
N VAL A 185 -8.33 -3.91 2.06
CA VAL A 185 -7.16 -3.07 1.77
C VAL A 185 -6.64 -3.45 0.39
N VAL A 186 -6.23 -2.45 -0.41
CA VAL A 186 -5.57 -2.70 -1.70
C VAL A 186 -4.08 -2.45 -1.53
N ALA A 187 -3.26 -3.45 -1.84
CA ALA A 187 -1.82 -3.41 -1.65
C ALA A 187 -1.06 -3.80 -2.93
N GLY A 188 0.15 -3.28 -3.10
CA GLY A 188 1.05 -3.74 -4.16
C GLY A 188 2.42 -3.11 -4.13
N ASP A 189 3.37 -3.74 -4.81
CA ASP A 189 4.78 -3.35 -4.83
C ASP A 189 5.29 -2.93 -6.21
N GLY A 190 6.17 -1.93 -6.30
CA GLY A 190 6.71 -1.43 -7.57
C GLY A 190 5.62 -0.99 -8.56
N ALA A 191 5.52 -1.72 -9.67
CA ALA A 191 4.43 -1.57 -10.63
C ALA A 191 3.06 -2.00 -10.07
N GLY A 192 3.01 -2.98 -9.17
CA GLY A 192 1.81 -3.34 -8.42
C GLY A 192 1.34 -2.20 -7.52
N GLY A 193 2.27 -1.42 -6.95
CA GLY A 193 1.98 -0.21 -6.20
C GLY A 193 1.37 0.89 -7.08
N ASN A 194 1.85 1.07 -8.31
CA ASN A 194 1.22 1.94 -9.32
C ASN A 194 -0.22 1.50 -9.60
N ILE A 195 -0.43 0.21 -9.89
CA ILE A 195 -1.75 -0.35 -10.23
C ILE A 195 -2.72 -0.23 -9.05
N ALA A 196 -2.26 -0.44 -7.81
CA ALA A 196 -3.05 -0.28 -6.59
C ALA A 196 -3.57 1.17 -6.44
N LEU A 197 -2.68 2.16 -6.59
CA LEU A 197 -3.02 3.58 -6.53
C LEU A 197 -4.00 3.96 -7.65
N GLU A 198 -3.71 3.60 -8.90
CA GLU A 198 -4.54 3.90 -10.07
C GLU A 198 -5.93 3.24 -10.01
N ALA A 199 -6.03 1.99 -9.54
CA ALA A 199 -7.31 1.32 -9.38
C ALA A 199 -8.21 2.09 -8.40
N VAL A 200 -7.67 2.52 -7.26
CA VAL A 200 -8.42 3.26 -6.24
C VAL A 200 -8.72 4.69 -6.68
N LEU A 201 -7.81 5.35 -7.41
CA LEU A 201 -8.07 6.66 -8.04
C LEU A 201 -9.24 6.59 -9.02
N ARG A 202 -9.32 5.57 -9.87
CA ARG A 202 -10.45 5.36 -10.78
C ARG A 202 -11.75 5.03 -10.05
N GLN A 203 -11.67 4.24 -8.97
CA GLN A 203 -12.82 3.94 -8.11
C GLN A 203 -13.37 5.22 -7.45
N LYS A 204 -12.49 6.12 -7.01
CA LYS A 204 -12.80 7.48 -6.51
C LYS A 204 -13.49 8.32 -7.58
N GLN A 205 -12.89 8.42 -8.76
CA GLN A 205 -13.42 9.18 -9.91
C GLN A 205 -14.81 8.66 -10.35
N ALA A 206 -15.06 7.36 -10.23
CA ALA A 206 -16.35 6.73 -10.55
C ALA A 206 -17.40 6.84 -9.43
N ALA A 207 -17.09 7.51 -8.31
CA ALA A 207 -17.93 7.61 -7.11
C ALA A 207 -18.42 6.24 -6.60
N LYS A 208 -17.53 5.24 -6.60
CA LYS A 208 -17.79 3.87 -6.15
C LYS A 208 -17.18 3.61 -4.77
N PRO A 209 -17.60 2.54 -4.04
CA PRO A 209 -17.05 2.22 -2.74
C PRO A 209 -15.53 2.04 -2.76
N LEU A 210 -14.84 2.79 -1.91
CA LEU A 210 -13.38 2.77 -1.74
C LEU A 210 -12.96 1.71 -0.72
N PRO A 211 -11.73 1.16 -0.83
CA PRO A 211 -11.17 0.29 0.19
C PRO A 211 -10.93 1.05 1.49
N ALA A 212 -10.76 0.31 2.58
CA ALA A 212 -10.45 0.82 3.92
C ALA A 212 -9.14 1.62 3.95
N ALA A 213 -8.12 1.16 3.22
CA ALA A 213 -6.83 1.81 3.05
C ALA A 213 -6.10 1.29 1.80
N VAL A 214 -5.01 1.95 1.42
CA VAL A 214 -4.09 1.54 0.36
C VAL A 214 -2.66 1.40 0.91
N ILE A 215 -1.94 0.39 0.43
CA ILE A 215 -0.54 0.13 0.81
C ILE A 215 0.31 0.02 -0.44
N ALA A 216 1.23 0.96 -0.64
CA ALA A 216 2.08 1.02 -1.82
C ALA A 216 3.55 0.88 -1.40
N LEU A 217 4.19 -0.21 -1.87
CA LEU A 217 5.54 -0.60 -1.50
C LEU A 217 6.49 -0.29 -2.65
N SER A 218 7.51 0.54 -2.43
CA SER A 218 8.45 0.98 -3.47
C SER A 218 7.76 1.44 -4.79
N PRO A 219 6.64 2.18 -4.76
CA PRO A 219 5.77 2.33 -5.93
C PRO A 219 6.42 3.14 -7.06
N ILE A 220 6.12 2.74 -8.30
CA ILE A 220 6.36 3.60 -9.47
C ILE A 220 5.23 4.62 -9.54
N THR A 221 5.50 5.88 -9.18
CA THR A 221 4.47 6.94 -9.16
C THR A 221 4.62 7.93 -10.31
N ASP A 222 5.81 7.99 -10.91
CA ASP A 222 6.22 8.91 -11.97
C ASP A 222 6.83 8.16 -13.16
N LEU A 223 6.01 7.81 -14.16
CA LEU A 223 6.52 7.21 -15.40
C LEU A 223 7.32 8.19 -16.26
N ALA A 224 7.40 9.48 -15.93
CA ALA A 224 8.33 10.42 -16.55
C ALA A 224 9.74 10.39 -15.92
N ALA A 225 9.92 9.63 -14.83
CA ALA A 225 11.20 9.39 -14.15
C ALA A 225 11.92 10.70 -13.78
N THR A 226 11.21 11.61 -13.12
CA THR A 226 11.69 12.96 -12.78
C THR A 226 12.19 13.13 -11.35
N GLY A 227 12.12 12.09 -10.50
CA GLY A 227 12.80 12.06 -9.20
C GLY A 227 14.33 12.17 -9.35
N GLY A 228 15.02 12.81 -8.41
CA GLY A 228 16.48 12.91 -8.41
C GLY A 228 17.18 11.60 -8.07
N THR A 229 16.55 10.76 -7.23
CA THR A 229 17.08 9.45 -6.81
C THR A 229 17.24 8.45 -7.95
N ILE A 230 16.52 8.59 -9.07
CA ILE A 230 16.77 7.78 -10.30
C ILE A 230 18.18 7.97 -10.87
N THR A 231 18.85 9.06 -10.50
CA THR A 231 20.25 9.35 -10.85
C THR A 231 21.16 9.18 -9.64
N ALA A 232 20.77 9.69 -8.46
CA ALA A 232 21.62 9.63 -7.26
C ALA A 232 21.84 8.21 -6.72
N ASN A 233 20.82 7.34 -6.80
CA ASN A 233 20.87 5.95 -6.32
C ASN A 233 21.11 4.92 -7.43
N ALA A 234 21.40 5.36 -8.67
CA ALA A 234 21.58 4.47 -9.84
C ALA A 234 22.74 3.46 -9.70
N GLY A 235 23.70 3.70 -8.79
CA GLY A 235 24.76 2.73 -8.47
C GLY A 235 24.40 1.71 -7.39
N SER A 236 23.28 1.92 -6.68
CA SER A 236 22.83 1.12 -5.53
C SER A 236 21.67 0.20 -5.86
N ASP A 237 20.82 0.58 -6.83
CA ASP A 237 19.65 -0.17 -7.27
C ASP A 237 19.98 -1.08 -8.47
N PRO A 238 19.99 -2.42 -8.33
CA PRO A 238 20.30 -3.33 -9.42
C PRO A 238 19.10 -3.62 -10.34
N LEU A 239 17.90 -3.13 -10.02
CA LEU A 239 16.67 -3.47 -10.73
C LEU A 239 16.02 -2.29 -11.45
N VAL A 240 16.16 -1.09 -10.90
CA VAL A 240 15.53 0.12 -11.41
C VAL A 240 16.58 1.18 -11.75
N ASP A 241 16.74 1.41 -13.05
CA ASP A 241 17.49 2.53 -13.59
C ASP A 241 16.64 3.32 -14.61
N LYS A 242 17.18 4.45 -15.07
CA LYS A 242 16.52 5.35 -16.02
C LYS A 242 16.25 4.71 -17.39
N ALA A 243 17.12 3.85 -17.89
CA ALA A 243 16.97 3.18 -19.18
C ALA A 243 15.91 2.06 -19.10
N TRP A 244 15.84 1.38 -17.96
CA TRP A 244 14.80 0.42 -17.65
C TRP A 244 13.42 1.09 -17.53
N LEU A 245 13.29 2.16 -16.73
CA LEU A 245 12.04 2.92 -16.66
C LEU A 245 11.61 3.47 -18.03
N GLU A 246 12.54 3.95 -18.86
CA GLU A 246 12.26 4.39 -20.23
C GLU A 246 11.73 3.26 -21.13
N THR A 247 12.23 2.04 -20.95
CA THR A 247 11.76 0.84 -21.66
C THR A 247 10.37 0.43 -21.21
N LEU A 248 10.13 0.39 -19.89
CA LEU A 248 8.82 0.15 -19.29
C LEU A 248 7.78 1.17 -19.80
N ARG A 249 8.12 2.45 -19.70
CA ARG A 249 7.28 3.59 -20.12
C ARG A 249 6.83 3.46 -21.58
N LYS A 250 7.77 3.22 -22.50
CA LYS A 250 7.49 3.07 -23.94
C LYS A 250 6.52 1.92 -24.22
N THR A 251 6.75 0.76 -23.63
CA THR A 251 5.89 -0.42 -23.87
C THR A 251 4.53 -0.27 -23.20
N TYR A 252 4.49 0.23 -21.96
CA TYR A 252 3.27 0.31 -21.16
C TYR A 252 2.31 1.40 -21.68
N LEU A 253 2.83 2.60 -21.96
CA LEU A 253 2.02 3.78 -22.33
C LEU A 253 1.82 3.96 -23.84
N GLY A 254 2.68 3.36 -24.68
CA GLY A 254 2.69 3.62 -26.11
C GLY A 254 2.89 5.11 -26.43
N SER A 255 1.87 5.75 -27.00
CA SER A 255 1.88 7.19 -27.31
C SER A 255 1.36 8.10 -26.19
N ARG A 256 0.95 7.55 -25.04
CA ARG A 256 0.38 8.34 -23.94
C ARG A 256 1.47 9.15 -23.22
N PRO A 257 1.19 10.41 -22.79
CA PRO A 257 2.13 11.18 -22.01
C PRO A 257 2.55 10.46 -20.72
N ALA A 258 3.84 10.52 -20.41
CA ALA A 258 4.40 9.92 -19.19
C ALA A 258 3.92 10.60 -17.90
N THR A 259 3.42 11.84 -18.00
CA THR A 259 2.84 12.62 -16.91
C THR A 259 1.31 12.55 -16.88
N ASP A 260 0.71 11.53 -17.50
CA ASP A 260 -0.75 11.42 -17.52
C ASP A 260 -1.28 10.94 -16.14
N PRO A 261 -2.20 11.69 -15.52
CA PRO A 261 -2.70 11.42 -14.16
C PRO A 261 -3.57 10.16 -14.02
N GLN A 262 -3.75 9.38 -15.08
CA GLN A 262 -4.42 8.06 -15.04
C GLN A 262 -3.45 6.88 -15.20
N ALA A 263 -2.14 7.15 -15.26
CA ALA A 263 -1.09 6.13 -15.31
C ALA A 263 0.13 6.45 -14.42
N SER A 264 0.25 7.69 -13.94
CA SER A 264 1.29 8.13 -13.00
C SER A 264 0.62 8.86 -11.83
N PRO A 265 0.37 8.16 -10.71
CA PRO A 265 -0.32 8.69 -9.54
C PRO A 265 0.25 10.00 -8.99
N LEU A 266 1.54 10.27 -9.20
CA LEU A 266 2.16 11.54 -8.80
C LEU A 266 1.44 12.77 -9.39
N TYR A 267 0.81 12.65 -10.56
CA TYR A 267 0.11 13.76 -11.23
C TYR A 267 -1.41 13.75 -10.98
N ALA A 268 -1.96 12.73 -10.32
CA ALA A 268 -3.38 12.55 -10.07
C ALA A 268 -3.88 13.40 -8.89
N ASP A 269 -5.17 13.77 -8.87
CA ASP A 269 -5.81 14.36 -7.68
C ASP A 269 -6.04 13.29 -6.60
N MET A 270 -5.41 13.46 -5.43
CA MET A 270 -5.53 12.59 -4.26
C MET A 270 -6.58 13.09 -3.25
N THR A 271 -7.28 14.20 -3.50
CA THR A 271 -8.30 14.74 -2.57
C THR A 271 -9.37 13.67 -2.27
N GLY A 272 -9.53 13.29 -1.01
CA GLY A 272 -10.48 12.24 -0.61
C GLY A 272 -10.07 10.80 -0.99
N PHE A 273 -8.79 10.56 -1.28
CA PHE A 273 -8.22 9.21 -1.34
C PHE A 273 -8.20 8.58 0.07
N PRO A 274 -8.37 7.25 0.22
CA PRO A 274 -8.33 6.59 1.53
C PRO A 274 -6.94 6.67 2.19
N PRO A 275 -6.82 6.34 3.50
CA PRO A 275 -5.54 6.26 4.19
C PRO A 275 -4.50 5.46 3.42
N LEU A 276 -3.27 5.98 3.38
CA LEU A 276 -2.20 5.50 2.52
C LEU A 276 -0.93 5.20 3.32
N LEU A 277 -0.46 3.96 3.27
CA LEU A 277 0.89 3.57 3.69
C LEU A 277 1.81 3.53 2.48
N LEU A 278 2.94 4.22 2.60
CA LEU A 278 4.04 4.22 1.65
C LEU A 278 5.30 3.68 2.33
N GLN A 279 5.84 2.56 1.87
CA GLN A 279 7.15 2.06 2.31
C GLN A 279 8.15 2.17 1.16
N VAL A 280 9.38 2.64 1.43
CA VAL A 280 10.46 2.67 0.42
C VAL A 280 11.83 2.53 1.08
N GLY A 281 12.77 1.93 0.39
CA GLY A 281 14.15 1.79 0.84
C GLY A 281 14.98 3.03 0.51
N SER A 282 15.86 3.45 1.42
CA SER A 282 16.69 4.63 1.17
C SER A 282 17.76 4.41 0.08
N GLY A 283 18.00 3.16 -0.32
CA GLY A 283 18.91 2.79 -1.41
C GLY A 283 18.25 2.72 -2.79
N GLU A 284 16.94 2.93 -2.89
CA GLU A 284 16.17 2.76 -4.12
C GLU A 284 16.27 3.96 -5.08
N ALA A 285 16.19 3.66 -6.38
CA ALA A 285 15.96 4.68 -7.39
C ALA A 285 14.58 5.38 -7.25
N LEU A 286 13.57 4.67 -6.70
CA LEU A 286 12.19 5.13 -6.52
C LEU A 286 11.91 5.83 -5.16
N LEU A 287 12.96 6.18 -4.41
CA LEU A 287 12.82 6.93 -3.16
C LEU A 287 12.05 8.25 -3.35
N ASP A 288 12.43 9.08 -4.33
CA ASP A 288 11.75 10.34 -4.61
C ASP A 288 10.32 10.16 -5.17
N ASP A 289 10.06 9.12 -5.97
CA ASP A 289 8.70 8.77 -6.43
C ASP A 289 7.75 8.59 -5.24
N THR A 290 8.24 7.94 -4.19
CA THR A 290 7.48 7.69 -2.96
C THR A 290 7.32 8.97 -2.14
N LEU A 291 8.41 9.71 -1.89
CA LEU A 291 8.38 10.91 -1.05
C LEU A 291 7.55 12.04 -1.69
N ARG A 292 7.69 12.27 -3.00
CA ARG A 292 6.96 13.31 -3.73
C ARG A 292 5.45 13.01 -3.77
N LEU A 293 5.06 11.74 -3.91
CA LEU A 293 3.65 11.35 -3.80
C LEU A 293 3.14 11.53 -2.36
N ALA A 294 3.94 11.17 -1.35
CA ALA A 294 3.56 11.30 0.05
C ALA A 294 3.26 12.75 0.44
N ASP A 295 4.16 13.67 0.08
CA ASP A 295 4.02 15.09 0.42
C ASP A 295 2.83 15.71 -0.31
N LYS A 296 2.69 15.46 -1.62
CA LYS A 296 1.53 15.90 -2.41
C LYS A 296 0.20 15.37 -1.85
N ALA A 297 0.14 14.10 -1.48
CA ALA A 297 -1.08 13.50 -0.92
C ALA A 297 -1.43 14.10 0.45
N ARG A 298 -0.44 14.44 1.29
CA ARG A 298 -0.66 15.20 2.54
C ARG A 298 -1.18 16.61 2.28
N GLU A 299 -0.63 17.32 1.31
CA GLU A 299 -1.11 18.65 0.89
C GLU A 299 -2.57 18.62 0.42
N GLU A 300 -3.01 17.51 -0.19
CA GLU A 300 -4.39 17.24 -0.61
C GLU A 300 -5.27 16.58 0.49
N GLY A 301 -4.77 16.52 1.74
CA GLY A 301 -5.53 16.13 2.92
C GLY A 301 -5.69 14.62 3.15
N VAL A 302 -4.87 13.78 2.50
CA VAL A 302 -4.84 12.33 2.74
C VAL A 302 -4.10 12.01 4.03
N ASP A 303 -4.58 11.00 4.77
CA ASP A 303 -3.85 10.40 5.89
C ASP A 303 -2.72 9.51 5.36
N VAL A 304 -1.49 10.04 5.34
CA VAL A 304 -0.32 9.37 4.74
C VAL A 304 0.72 8.99 5.79
N THR A 305 0.85 7.69 6.03
CA THR A 305 2.01 7.11 6.73
C THR A 305 3.13 6.85 5.71
N THR A 306 4.36 7.30 6.00
CA THR A 306 5.53 7.00 5.16
C THR A 306 6.63 6.40 6.01
N GLU A 307 7.20 5.28 5.57
CA GLU A 307 8.33 4.61 6.21
C GLU A 307 9.49 4.52 5.20
N VAL A 308 10.57 5.25 5.48
CA VAL A 308 11.82 5.13 4.72
C VAL A 308 12.74 4.17 5.46
N TRP A 309 13.08 3.04 4.84
CA TRP A 309 13.86 1.98 5.45
C TRP A 309 15.35 2.11 5.10
N PRO A 310 16.24 2.41 6.07
CA PRO A 310 17.64 2.72 5.80
C PRO A 310 18.40 1.58 5.12
N GLY A 311 19.01 1.89 3.98
CA GLY A 311 19.85 0.96 3.20
C GLY A 311 19.09 -0.14 2.46
N MET A 312 17.76 -0.19 2.50
CA MET A 312 17.00 -1.22 1.78
C MET A 312 17.01 -0.98 0.25
N PRO A 313 17.13 -2.06 -0.56
CA PRO A 313 17.02 -2.02 -2.02
C PRO A 313 15.58 -2.23 -2.51
N HIS A 314 15.33 -2.10 -3.81
CA HIS A 314 14.00 -2.29 -4.41
C HIS A 314 13.40 -3.68 -4.10
N GLN A 315 12.09 -3.72 -3.78
CA GLN A 315 11.32 -4.92 -3.46
C GLN A 315 11.90 -5.79 -2.30
N TRP A 316 12.64 -5.21 -1.36
CA TRP A 316 13.22 -5.95 -0.22
C TRP A 316 12.18 -6.72 0.61
N GLN A 317 10.94 -6.21 0.66
CA GLN A 317 9.82 -6.80 1.40
C GLN A 317 9.50 -8.24 0.95
N LEU A 318 9.84 -8.61 -0.29
CA LEU A 318 9.59 -9.95 -0.83
C LEU A 318 10.44 -11.07 -0.19
N PHE A 319 11.41 -10.70 0.67
CA PHE A 319 12.42 -11.61 1.23
C PHE A 319 12.34 -11.79 2.77
N PRO A 320 11.17 -11.98 3.40
CA PRO A 320 11.05 -12.10 4.86
C PRO A 320 11.70 -13.39 5.42
N ALA A 321 12.09 -14.33 4.55
CA ALA A 321 12.87 -15.51 4.91
C ALA A 321 14.41 -15.28 4.92
N MET A 322 14.88 -14.10 4.52
CA MET A 322 16.31 -13.75 4.40
C MET A 322 16.73 -12.47 5.11
N LEU A 323 15.80 -11.53 5.27
CA LEU A 323 16.05 -10.16 5.71
C LEU A 323 15.09 -9.81 6.84
N ASP A 324 15.63 -9.53 8.02
CA ASP A 324 14.82 -9.32 9.24
C ASP A 324 13.92 -8.08 9.08
N ASP A 325 14.40 -7.06 8.37
CA ASP A 325 13.66 -5.84 8.06
C ASP A 325 12.48 -6.06 7.08
N ALA A 326 12.50 -7.15 6.28
CA ALA A 326 11.37 -7.53 5.43
C ALA A 326 10.25 -8.24 6.23
N ASP A 327 10.62 -9.02 7.25
CA ASP A 327 9.64 -9.56 8.20
C ASP A 327 9.04 -8.45 9.07
N ARG A 328 9.87 -7.50 9.56
CA ARG A 328 9.39 -6.30 10.28
C ARG A 328 8.46 -5.44 9.41
N SER A 329 8.81 -5.20 8.15
CA SER A 329 7.93 -4.53 7.18
C SER A 329 6.60 -5.26 7.01
N SER A 330 6.60 -6.60 6.97
CA SER A 330 5.35 -7.40 6.95
C SER A 330 4.46 -7.14 8.18
N GLN A 331 5.06 -6.91 9.36
CA GLN A 331 4.32 -6.57 10.58
C GLN A 331 3.76 -5.13 10.52
N THR A 332 4.53 -4.12 10.10
CA THR A 332 4.02 -2.73 10.05
C THR A 332 2.92 -2.56 8.99
N ILE A 333 3.02 -3.27 7.86
CA ILE A 333 1.94 -3.40 6.85
C ILE A 333 0.68 -4.01 7.47
N ALA A 334 0.82 -5.09 8.25
CA ALA A 334 -0.30 -5.75 8.90
C ALA A 334 -0.94 -4.89 9.99
N GLU A 335 -0.15 -4.22 10.83
CA GLU A 335 -0.63 -3.27 11.84
C GLU A 335 -1.43 -2.12 11.19
N PHE A 336 -0.96 -1.60 10.05
CA PHE A 336 -1.67 -0.58 9.29
C PHE A 336 -3.00 -1.13 8.73
N ALA A 337 -3.00 -2.32 8.10
CA ALA A 337 -4.24 -2.94 7.62
C ALA A 337 -5.25 -3.19 8.76
N ILE A 338 -4.79 -3.76 9.87
CA ILE A 338 -5.59 -4.02 11.10
C ILE A 338 -6.19 -2.72 11.68
N ARG A 339 -5.42 -1.63 11.65
CA ARG A 339 -5.88 -0.32 12.14
C ARG A 339 -7.05 0.24 11.33
N HIS A 340 -7.06 0.00 10.02
CA HIS A 340 -8.04 0.57 9.07
C HIS A 340 -9.22 -0.35 8.74
N PHE A 341 -9.11 -1.67 8.92
CA PHE A 341 -10.29 -2.55 8.86
C PHE A 341 -11.35 -2.15 9.89
N ALA A 342 -12.61 -2.03 9.47
CA ALA A 342 -13.73 -1.77 10.36
C ALA A 342 -13.93 -2.90 11.38
N ASP A 343 -13.82 -4.17 10.93
CA ASP A 343 -13.86 -5.36 11.79
C ASP A 343 -12.45 -5.75 12.26
N LYS A 344 -11.97 -5.12 13.33
CA LYS A 344 -10.67 -5.43 13.94
C LYS A 344 -10.57 -6.90 14.40
N PRO A 345 -9.36 -7.49 14.46
CA PRO A 345 -9.15 -8.79 15.11
C PRO A 345 -9.56 -8.72 16.58
N GLU A 346 -10.13 -9.82 17.07
CA GLU A 346 -10.25 -10.07 18.51
C GLU A 346 -8.88 -10.55 19.03
N GLU A 347 -8.45 -10.07 20.20
CA GLU A 347 -7.12 -10.35 20.81
C GLU A 347 -6.93 -11.81 21.27
#